data_AF-W4KN94-F1
#
_entry.id   AF-W4KN94-F1
#
_cell.length_a   1.000
_cell.length_b   1.000
_cell.length_c   1.000
_cell.angle_alpha   90.00
_cell.angle_beta   90.00
_cell.angle_gamma   90.00
#
_symmetry.space_group_name_H-M   'P 1'
#
loop_
_entity.id
_entity.type
_entity.pdbx_description
1 polymer ?
#
loop_
_entity_poly.entity_id
_entity_poly.type
_entity_poly.pdbx_seq_one_letter_code
_entity_poly.pdbx_strand_id
1 'polypeptide(L)'
;MKGSNSSIEVDVDAMRERLKSVEQRFSDVSTSFKRLQAEKLAADKVLQELTPVQTLRDVDGLRDYLQNFTLKVEISQDEIRRLNGKLTRQEERIEELRDTHRLESQSQVDLVDTLRKQLEEAGSLINAVRASSALTEADAAKQKMEIEKLQAELSKAKASAKDEEEKRTKAISLLKTVRQKLVKSEKERDDAVKELNMVKEQERGEREKDHAERLRLQGEVDKAKADKETMVINLRAQFERETAALKEKNERELLAMKGQLELEAITVKASHDQIVVAKNARIAGLEKSVQSLSSEKNTLFDQLQLRQAELESSQSHLEVLQSQNTELQYQLRESSDRISLLTEELIDSRREQESRARGVSSSAEDVARLLYSTEAKYEAKLSDLRRKLATVEAERNEIESELGQKLEGKTREAEKIKNSIDDSVKSQQNLEEVIGELQAEIERLKEETRTYRTQISQLQADADQVAHIESVAKQQHSELSEKVAALERQIEETRAKESQARAHNKTLRDELRKVQSSAALLERQRNPGVGYWGSTRSESVAENQRPGSPALSGVPSRVSSPQPAMPPASPSNDEEVNLEYLRNVILQFLEHKEMRPNLIRVLSIILHFTPQETRRLIAKV
;
A
#
# COMPACT_ATOMS: atom_id res chain seq x y z
N MET A 1 121.82 -3.68 119.61
CA MET A 1 120.76 -4.63 119.21
C MET A 1 119.47 -3.85 118.96
N LYS A 2 119.27 -3.36 117.74
CA LYS A 2 118.08 -2.66 117.26
C LYS A 2 117.90 -3.13 115.82
N GLY A 3 116.82 -3.86 115.53
CA GLY A 3 116.56 -4.37 114.19
C GLY A 3 115.92 -5.75 114.23
N SER A 4 114.63 -5.81 114.54
CA SER A 4 113.77 -6.96 114.21
C SER A 4 112.27 -6.66 114.30
N ASN A 5 111.85 -5.55 114.94
CA ASN A 5 110.41 -5.26 115.10
C ASN A 5 109.74 -4.49 113.93
N SER A 6 110.48 -3.85 113.01
CA SER A 6 109.82 -3.07 111.93
C SER A 6 109.40 -3.90 110.71
N SER A 7 109.94 -5.11 110.52
CA SER A 7 109.58 -5.98 109.39
C SER A 7 108.30 -6.78 109.63
N ILE A 8 107.93 -6.98 110.90
CA ILE A 8 106.71 -7.72 111.29
C ILE A 8 105.49 -6.79 111.28
N GLU A 9 105.64 -5.51 111.67
CA GLU A 9 104.56 -4.51 111.56
C GLU A 9 104.19 -4.20 110.11
N VAL A 10 105.18 -4.06 109.22
CA VAL A 10 104.92 -3.81 107.77
C VAL A 10 104.26 -5.01 107.09
N ASP A 11 104.54 -6.23 107.53
CA ASP A 11 103.93 -7.47 107.01
C ASP A 11 102.50 -7.67 107.55
N VAL A 12 102.26 -7.29 108.83
CA VAL A 12 100.93 -7.28 109.44
C VAL A 12 100.05 -6.19 108.84
N ASP A 13 100.57 -4.99 108.56
CA ASP A 13 99.82 -3.91 107.92
C ASP A 13 99.52 -4.20 106.45
N ALA A 14 100.47 -4.79 105.71
CA ALA A 14 100.23 -5.27 104.34
C ALA A 14 99.18 -6.40 104.30
N MET A 15 99.20 -7.32 105.27
CA MET A 15 98.16 -8.34 105.41
C MET A 15 96.81 -7.74 105.81
N ARG A 16 96.77 -6.70 106.67
CA ARG A 16 95.55 -5.97 107.01
C ARG A 16 94.96 -5.23 105.81
N GLU A 17 95.76 -4.58 104.98
CA GLU A 17 95.29 -3.96 103.73
C GLU A 17 94.79 -5.01 102.72
N ARG A 18 95.47 -6.15 102.60
CA ARG A 18 94.99 -7.27 101.78
C ARG A 18 93.65 -7.79 102.28
N LEU A 19 93.52 -7.99 103.60
CA LEU A 19 92.27 -8.42 104.23
C LEU A 19 91.14 -7.42 103.96
N LYS A 20 91.41 -6.12 104.12
CA LYS A 20 90.46 -5.03 103.82
C LYS A 20 90.04 -5.02 102.34
N SER A 21 90.98 -5.27 101.43
CA SER A 21 90.69 -5.37 99.99
C SER A 21 89.87 -6.60 99.63
N VAL A 22 90.08 -7.72 100.34
CA VAL A 22 89.30 -8.95 100.17
C VAL A 22 87.91 -8.78 100.76
N GLU A 23 87.78 -8.15 101.93
CA GLU A 23 86.51 -7.79 102.55
C GLU A 23 85.70 -6.85 101.67
N GLN A 24 86.33 -5.84 101.05
CA GLN A 24 85.68 -4.93 100.13
C GLN A 24 85.25 -5.64 98.83
N ARG A 25 86.11 -6.50 98.26
CA ARG A 25 85.71 -7.35 97.12
C ARG A 25 84.57 -8.29 97.51
N PHE A 26 84.55 -8.81 98.73
CA PHE A 26 83.47 -9.66 99.22
C PHE A 26 82.17 -8.87 99.41
N SER A 27 82.24 -7.62 99.88
CA SER A 27 81.07 -6.74 99.96
C SER A 27 80.54 -6.36 98.57
N ASP A 28 81.42 -6.13 97.60
CA ASP A 28 81.07 -5.80 96.22
C ASP A 28 80.49 -7.02 95.49
N VAL A 29 81.05 -8.21 95.71
CA VAL A 29 80.50 -9.48 95.21
C VAL A 29 79.17 -9.81 95.89
N SER A 30 79.02 -9.54 97.18
CA SER A 30 77.76 -9.76 97.90
C SER A 30 76.65 -8.80 97.45
N THR A 31 76.98 -7.52 97.22
CA THR A 31 76.01 -6.53 96.71
C THR A 31 75.62 -6.80 95.26
N SER A 32 76.59 -7.15 94.40
CA SER A 32 76.29 -7.58 93.03
C SER A 32 75.51 -8.90 92.98
N PHE A 33 75.78 -9.85 93.86
CA PHE A 33 74.99 -11.09 93.98
C PHE A 33 73.55 -10.81 94.41
N LYS A 34 73.34 -9.95 95.42
CA LYS A 34 71.99 -9.53 95.84
C LYS A 34 71.24 -8.81 94.72
N ARG A 35 71.93 -7.96 93.96
CA ARG A 35 71.35 -7.27 92.79
C ARG A 35 70.95 -8.25 91.70
N LEU A 36 71.83 -9.19 91.36
CA LEU A 36 71.57 -10.23 90.37
C LEU A 36 70.42 -11.15 90.81
N GLN A 37 70.32 -11.46 92.10
CA GLN A 37 69.20 -12.22 92.66
C GLN A 37 67.88 -11.45 92.57
N ALA A 38 67.88 -10.15 92.84
CA ALA A 38 66.71 -9.29 92.69
C ALA A 38 66.26 -9.17 91.22
N GLU A 39 67.19 -9.01 90.29
CA GLU A 39 66.92 -8.99 88.85
C GLU A 39 66.38 -10.34 88.36
N LYS A 40 66.94 -11.45 88.82
CA LYS A 40 66.45 -12.81 88.52
C LYS A 40 65.01 -13.01 89.00
N LEU A 41 64.69 -12.56 90.21
CA LEU A 41 63.32 -12.62 90.75
C LEU A 41 62.35 -11.71 89.98
N ALA A 42 62.79 -10.53 89.55
CA ALA A 42 61.97 -9.64 88.74
C ALA A 42 61.67 -10.24 87.35
N ALA A 43 62.67 -10.85 86.71
CA ALA A 43 62.50 -11.52 85.43
C ALA A 43 61.64 -12.80 85.52
N ASP A 44 61.75 -13.59 86.60
CA ASP A 44 60.86 -14.72 86.86
C ASP A 44 59.39 -14.28 87.00
N LYS A 45 59.13 -13.14 87.65
CA LYS A 45 57.76 -12.59 87.78
C LYS A 45 57.17 -12.22 86.42
N VAL A 46 57.92 -11.51 85.58
CA VAL A 46 57.46 -11.14 84.23
C VAL A 46 57.19 -12.39 83.38
N LEU A 47 58.02 -13.42 83.51
CA LEU A 47 57.78 -14.70 82.83
C LEU A 47 56.50 -15.39 83.28
N GLN A 48 56.22 -15.39 84.59
CA GLN A 48 54.97 -15.94 85.14
C GLN A 48 53.73 -15.17 84.68
N GLU A 49 53.84 -13.86 84.47
CA GLU A 49 52.73 -13.02 84.01
C GLU A 49 52.40 -13.22 82.52
N LEU A 50 53.42 -13.39 81.68
CA LEU A 50 53.27 -13.42 80.22
C LEU A 50 53.30 -14.83 79.62
N THR A 51 53.76 -15.82 80.39
CA THR A 51 53.96 -17.19 79.91
C THR A 51 53.56 -18.21 80.99
N PRO A 52 53.25 -19.46 80.62
CA PRO A 52 52.98 -20.54 81.58
C PRO A 52 54.21 -20.99 82.39
N VAL A 53 55.40 -20.44 82.12
CA VAL A 53 56.68 -20.91 82.67
C VAL A 53 56.98 -20.18 83.99
N GLN A 54 57.32 -20.96 85.03
CA GLN A 54 57.44 -20.43 86.39
C GLN A 54 58.81 -19.86 86.75
N THR A 55 59.89 -20.28 86.06
CA THR A 55 61.25 -19.80 86.35
C THR A 55 62.14 -19.80 85.11
N LEU A 56 63.12 -18.90 85.07
CA LEU A 56 64.17 -18.77 84.05
C LEU A 56 65.04 -20.02 83.83
N ARG A 57 64.90 -21.04 84.69
CA ARG A 57 65.64 -22.31 84.56
C ARG A 57 65.00 -23.26 83.54
N ASP A 58 63.70 -23.11 83.29
CA ASP A 58 62.97 -23.92 82.33
C ASP A 58 63.05 -23.29 80.93
N VAL A 59 64.24 -23.39 80.33
CA VAL A 59 64.54 -22.82 79.02
C VAL A 59 63.77 -23.56 77.91
N ASP A 60 63.58 -24.86 78.06
CA ASP A 60 62.88 -25.70 77.08
C ASP A 60 61.37 -25.38 77.07
N GLY A 61 60.73 -25.25 78.24
CA GLY A 61 59.31 -24.85 78.32
C GLY A 61 59.04 -23.46 77.75
N LEU A 62 59.96 -22.50 77.95
CA LEU A 62 59.85 -21.16 77.36
C LEU A 62 60.04 -21.20 75.83
N ARG A 63 60.98 -22.00 75.35
CA ARG A 63 61.20 -22.19 73.91
C ARG A 63 59.99 -22.80 73.24
N ASP A 64 59.41 -23.86 73.82
CA ASP A 64 58.23 -24.52 73.28
C ASP A 64 57.00 -23.61 73.29
N TYR A 65 56.83 -22.79 74.34
CA TYR A 65 55.77 -21.78 74.38
C TYR A 65 55.94 -20.73 73.28
N LEU A 66 57.15 -20.18 73.11
CA LEU A 66 57.42 -19.18 72.09
C LEU A 66 57.24 -19.75 70.68
N GLN A 67 57.70 -20.98 70.41
CA GLN A 67 57.49 -21.65 69.13
C GLN A 67 56.00 -21.90 68.85
N ASN A 68 55.24 -22.38 69.85
CA ASN A 68 53.79 -22.57 69.71
C ASN A 68 53.05 -21.24 69.54
N PHE A 69 53.49 -20.18 70.20
CA PHE A 69 52.93 -18.84 70.04
C PHE A 69 53.20 -18.31 68.62
N THR A 70 54.43 -18.44 68.12
CA THR A 70 54.78 -18.08 66.74
C THR A 70 53.94 -18.86 65.74
N LEU A 71 53.80 -20.18 65.91
CA LEU A 71 52.93 -21.01 65.06
C LEU A 71 51.46 -20.53 65.09
N LYS A 72 50.91 -20.21 66.27
CA LYS A 72 49.55 -19.65 66.38
C LYS A 72 49.42 -18.30 65.69
N VAL A 73 50.44 -17.45 65.78
CA VAL A 73 50.47 -16.15 65.09
C VAL A 73 50.51 -16.35 63.58
N GLU A 74 51.33 -17.28 63.08
CA GLU A 74 51.39 -17.61 61.65
C GLU A 74 50.03 -18.16 61.15
N ILE A 75 49.44 -19.11 61.86
CA ILE A 75 48.12 -19.67 61.49
C ILE A 75 47.04 -18.59 61.52
N SER A 76 47.04 -17.70 62.51
CA SER A 76 46.05 -16.62 62.56
C SER A 76 46.28 -15.57 61.47
N GLN A 77 47.53 -15.25 61.13
CA GLN A 77 47.85 -14.38 60.00
C GLN A 77 47.42 -15.01 58.67
N ASP A 78 47.63 -16.31 58.47
CA ASP A 78 47.20 -17.01 57.27
C ASP A 78 45.67 -17.08 57.17
N GLU A 79 44.95 -17.28 58.26
CA GLU A 79 43.49 -17.21 58.23
C GLU A 79 43.00 -15.78 57.98
N ILE A 80 43.65 -14.75 58.54
CA ILE A 80 43.34 -13.34 58.22
C ILE A 80 43.54 -13.07 56.73
N ARG A 81 44.65 -13.52 56.14
CA ARG A 81 44.89 -13.40 54.69
C ARG A 81 43.83 -14.13 53.89
N ARG A 82 43.43 -15.33 54.31
CA ARG A 82 42.39 -16.12 53.65
C ARG A 82 41.03 -15.44 53.73
N LEU A 83 40.66 -14.90 54.88
CA LEU A 83 39.40 -14.18 55.10
C LEU A 83 39.38 -12.87 54.30
N ASN A 84 40.47 -12.11 54.31
CA ASN A 84 40.59 -10.92 53.47
C ASN A 84 40.47 -11.27 51.98
N GLY A 85 41.10 -12.35 51.52
CA GLY A 85 40.94 -12.81 50.13
C GLY A 85 39.52 -13.29 49.78
N LYS A 86 38.75 -13.77 50.76
CA LYS A 86 37.32 -14.06 50.56
C LYS A 86 36.48 -12.78 50.52
N LEU A 87 36.82 -11.80 51.37
CA LEU A 87 36.15 -10.51 51.43
C LEU A 87 36.33 -9.75 50.11
N THR A 88 37.55 -9.67 49.57
CA THR A 88 37.82 -9.01 48.29
C THR A 88 37.06 -9.67 47.13
N ARG A 89 36.99 -11.01 47.08
CA ARG A 89 36.18 -11.72 46.07
C ARG A 89 34.69 -11.46 46.21
N GLN A 90 34.20 -11.29 47.45
CA GLN A 90 32.81 -10.90 47.67
C GLN A 90 32.56 -9.45 47.24
N GLU A 91 33.48 -8.54 47.50
CA GLU A 91 33.42 -7.15 47.04
C GLU A 91 33.42 -7.08 45.51
N GLU A 92 34.33 -7.79 44.83
CA GLU A 92 34.38 -7.94 43.37
C GLU A 92 33.05 -8.48 42.83
N ARG A 93 32.51 -9.54 43.42
CA ARG A 93 31.22 -10.11 43.00
C ARG A 93 30.04 -9.16 43.22
N ILE A 94 30.06 -8.38 44.30
CA ILE A 94 29.04 -7.35 44.56
C ILE A 94 29.15 -6.23 43.52
N GLU A 95 30.37 -5.85 43.13
CA GLU A 95 30.61 -4.84 42.10
C GLU A 95 30.15 -5.33 40.72
N GLU A 96 30.46 -6.57 40.35
CA GLU A 96 29.92 -7.21 39.13
C GLU A 96 28.39 -7.27 39.12
N LEU A 97 27.77 -7.59 40.27
CA LEU A 97 26.30 -7.57 40.41
C LEU A 97 25.71 -6.16 40.27
N ARG A 98 26.41 -5.13 40.77
CA ARG A 98 26.00 -3.74 40.60
C ARG A 98 26.13 -3.29 39.15
N ASP A 99 27.21 -3.66 38.48
CA ASP A 99 27.44 -3.32 37.07
C ASP A 99 26.46 -4.02 36.14
N THR A 100 26.18 -5.30 36.38
CA THR A 100 25.15 -6.05 35.64
C THR A 100 23.77 -5.42 35.84
N HIS A 101 23.38 -5.09 37.08
CA HIS A 101 22.11 -4.41 37.34
C HIS A 101 22.05 -3.02 36.70
N ARG A 102 23.17 -2.29 36.65
CA ARG A 102 23.26 -0.98 35.99
C ARG A 102 23.08 -1.10 34.48
N LEU A 103 23.75 -2.05 33.84
CA LEU A 103 23.64 -2.32 32.41
C LEU A 103 22.24 -2.84 32.05
N GLU A 104 21.67 -3.72 32.87
CA GLU A 104 20.30 -4.21 32.69
C GLU A 104 19.29 -3.07 32.82
N SER A 105 19.42 -2.22 33.84
CA SER A 105 18.57 -1.05 34.01
C SER A 105 18.69 -0.08 32.83
N GLN A 106 19.90 0.18 32.34
CA GLN A 106 20.10 0.98 31.12
C GLN A 106 19.44 0.33 29.89
N SER A 107 19.64 -0.97 29.68
CA SER A 107 19.02 -1.70 28.57
C SER A 107 17.50 -1.69 28.64
N GLN A 108 16.91 -1.83 29.84
CA GLN A 108 15.46 -1.73 30.03
C GLN A 108 14.96 -0.32 29.73
N VAL A 109 15.67 0.73 30.15
CA VAL A 109 15.33 2.13 29.84
C VAL A 109 15.39 2.37 28.33
N ASP A 110 16.45 1.93 27.65
CA ASP A 110 16.60 2.06 26.20
C ASP A 110 15.51 1.32 25.43
N LEU A 111 15.12 0.13 25.90
CA LEU A 111 14.00 -0.63 25.34
C LEU A 111 12.67 0.12 25.51
N VAL A 112 12.42 0.67 26.70
CA VAL A 112 11.21 1.47 26.97
C VAL A 112 11.16 2.71 26.08
N ASP A 113 12.28 3.42 25.90
CA ASP A 113 12.34 4.59 25.03
C ASP A 113 12.15 4.23 23.56
N THR A 114 12.66 3.09 23.12
CA THR A 114 12.43 2.57 21.77
C THR A 114 10.96 2.23 21.55
N LEU A 115 10.33 1.54 22.51
CA LEU A 115 8.90 1.22 22.45
C LEU A 115 8.02 2.48 22.46
N ARG A 116 8.39 3.51 23.24
CA ARG A 116 7.70 4.81 23.23
C ARG A 116 7.78 5.50 21.88
N LYS A 117 8.95 5.51 21.25
CA LYS A 117 9.12 6.06 19.88
C LYS A 117 8.27 5.29 18.87
N GLN A 118 8.29 3.96 18.91
CA GLN A 118 7.45 3.14 18.04
C GLN A 118 5.95 3.40 18.26
N LEU A 119 5.51 3.60 19.50
CA LEU A 119 4.13 3.95 19.82
C LEU A 119 3.75 5.32 19.24
N GLU A 120 4.64 6.31 19.35
CA GLU A 120 4.43 7.66 18.81
C GLU A 120 4.39 7.64 17.28
N GLU A 121 5.30 6.93 16.63
CA GLU A 121 5.31 6.71 15.18
C GLU A 121 4.05 6.00 14.70
N ALA A 122 3.65 4.90 15.35
CA ALA A 122 2.41 4.20 15.04
C ALA A 122 1.17 5.09 15.25
N GLY A 123 1.15 5.89 16.32
CA GLY A 123 0.10 6.87 16.58
C GLY A 123 0.01 7.94 15.47
N SER A 124 1.16 8.43 15.00
CA SER A 124 1.22 9.40 13.90
C SER A 124 0.70 8.81 12.59
N LEU A 125 1.04 7.54 12.28
CA LEU A 125 0.57 6.83 11.10
C LEU A 125 -0.93 6.57 11.16
N ILE A 126 -1.46 6.15 12.32
CA ILE A 126 -2.91 5.97 12.51
C ILE A 126 -3.65 7.30 12.30
N ASN A 127 -3.13 8.40 12.82
CA ASN A 127 -3.73 9.72 12.62
C ASN A 127 -3.69 10.15 11.15
N ALA A 128 -2.59 9.90 10.44
CA ALA A 128 -2.48 10.16 9.01
C ALA A 128 -3.47 9.32 8.20
N VAL A 129 -3.59 8.02 8.50
CA VAL A 129 -4.57 7.13 7.86
C VAL A 129 -5.99 7.60 8.14
N ARG A 130 -6.32 7.97 9.39
CA ARG A 130 -7.64 8.53 9.73
C ARG A 130 -7.94 9.82 8.96
N ALA A 131 -6.98 10.73 8.85
CA ALA A 131 -7.13 11.95 8.07
C ALA A 131 -7.37 11.65 6.58
N SER A 132 -6.62 10.71 6.01
CA SER A 132 -6.82 10.27 4.62
C SER A 132 -8.18 9.60 4.42
N SER A 133 -8.62 8.75 5.35
CA SER A 133 -9.93 8.08 5.33
C SER A 133 -11.05 9.12 5.37
N ALA A 134 -10.96 10.12 6.25
CA ALA A 134 -11.94 11.20 6.33
C ALA A 134 -12.02 12.01 5.02
N LEU A 135 -10.88 12.25 4.35
CA LEU A 135 -10.85 12.90 3.05
C LEU A 135 -11.54 12.05 1.97
N THR A 136 -11.24 10.75 1.94
CA THR A 136 -11.87 9.82 0.98
C THR A 136 -13.37 9.65 1.22
N GLU A 137 -13.83 9.64 2.48
CA GLU A 137 -15.25 9.61 2.82
C GLU A 137 -15.95 10.91 2.39
N ALA A 138 -15.30 12.06 2.56
CA ALA A 138 -15.84 13.35 2.11
C ALA A 138 -15.95 13.40 0.58
N ASP A 139 -14.96 12.89 -0.15
CA ASP A 139 -15.01 12.85 -1.63
C ASP A 139 -16.01 11.81 -2.15
N ALA A 140 -16.13 10.65 -1.50
CA ALA A 140 -17.18 9.68 -1.80
C ALA A 140 -18.59 10.25 -1.56
N ALA A 141 -18.77 11.05 -0.50
CA ALA A 141 -20.04 11.75 -0.25
C ALA A 141 -20.35 12.78 -1.35
N LYS A 142 -19.36 13.54 -1.83
CA LYS A 142 -19.54 14.46 -2.97
C LYS A 142 -19.92 13.73 -4.25
N GLN A 143 -19.20 12.66 -4.58
CA GLN A 143 -19.51 11.84 -5.75
C GLN A 143 -20.93 11.25 -5.68
N LYS A 144 -21.35 10.79 -4.49
CA LYS A 144 -22.72 10.30 -4.29
C LYS A 144 -23.77 11.38 -4.55
N MET A 145 -23.57 12.60 -4.04
CA MET A 145 -24.47 13.73 -4.32
C MET A 145 -24.51 14.08 -5.82
N GLU A 146 -23.38 14.01 -6.51
CA GLU A 146 -23.31 14.27 -7.95
C GLU A 146 -24.02 13.17 -8.76
N ILE A 147 -23.88 11.91 -8.38
CA ILE A 147 -24.63 10.78 -8.96
C ILE A 147 -26.13 10.97 -8.75
N GLU A 148 -26.58 11.31 -7.54
CA GLU A 148 -27.99 11.56 -7.24
C GLU A 148 -28.55 12.71 -8.10
N LYS A 149 -27.77 13.78 -8.29
CA LYS A 149 -28.13 14.90 -9.17
C LYS A 149 -28.24 14.46 -10.64
N LEU A 150 -27.27 13.71 -11.15
CA LEU A 150 -27.29 13.19 -12.53
C LEU A 150 -28.45 12.21 -12.74
N GLN A 151 -28.77 11.37 -11.75
CA GLN A 151 -29.93 10.49 -11.79
C GLN A 151 -31.25 11.29 -11.85
N ALA A 152 -31.36 12.38 -11.08
CA ALA A 152 -32.50 13.27 -11.14
C ALA A 152 -32.64 13.93 -12.53
N GLU A 153 -31.56 14.44 -13.10
CA GLU A 153 -31.54 15.02 -14.45
C GLU A 153 -31.91 13.99 -15.53
N LEU A 154 -31.37 12.77 -15.43
CA LEU A 154 -31.71 11.66 -16.32
C LEU A 154 -33.20 11.30 -16.25
N SER A 155 -33.78 11.24 -15.04
CA SER A 155 -35.21 10.96 -14.86
C SER A 155 -36.09 12.05 -15.49
N LYS A 156 -35.70 13.33 -15.35
CA LYS A 156 -36.39 14.47 -15.96
C LYS A 156 -36.30 14.44 -17.48
N ALA A 157 -35.13 14.12 -18.04
CA ALA A 157 -34.95 13.96 -19.48
C ALA A 157 -35.76 12.78 -20.05
N LYS A 158 -35.85 11.66 -19.31
CA LYS A 158 -36.72 10.54 -19.68
C LYS A 158 -38.20 10.91 -19.67
N ALA A 159 -38.64 11.72 -18.70
CA ALA A 159 -40.01 12.20 -18.65
C ALA A 159 -40.32 13.12 -19.85
N SER A 160 -39.45 14.07 -20.19
CA SER A 160 -39.66 14.94 -21.35
C SER A 160 -39.64 14.17 -22.68
N ALA A 161 -38.79 13.15 -22.80
CA ALA A 161 -38.77 12.27 -23.97
C ALA A 161 -40.10 11.52 -24.14
N LYS A 162 -40.68 11.01 -23.04
CA LYS A 162 -42.00 10.36 -23.06
C LYS A 162 -43.11 11.35 -23.45
N ASP A 163 -43.10 12.57 -22.89
CA ASP A 163 -44.08 13.60 -23.25
C ASP A 163 -44.01 13.96 -24.74
N GLU A 164 -42.81 14.04 -25.31
CA GLU A 164 -42.61 14.26 -26.75
C GLU A 164 -43.07 13.06 -27.59
N GLU A 165 -42.84 11.83 -27.11
CA GLU A 165 -43.35 10.62 -27.75
C GLU A 165 -44.89 10.57 -27.74
N GLU A 166 -45.53 10.96 -26.64
CA GLU A 166 -46.98 11.10 -26.55
C GLU A 166 -47.53 12.19 -27.49
N LYS A 167 -46.83 13.32 -27.64
CA LYS A 167 -47.20 14.35 -28.62
C LYS A 167 -47.07 13.84 -30.05
N ARG A 168 -45.99 13.11 -30.37
CA ARG A 168 -45.78 12.49 -31.69
C ARG A 168 -46.86 11.46 -32.00
N THR A 169 -47.22 10.59 -31.06
CA THR A 169 -48.29 9.60 -31.25
C THR A 169 -49.66 10.27 -31.43
N LYS A 170 -49.96 11.35 -30.68
CA LYS A 170 -51.16 12.18 -30.89
C LYS A 170 -51.17 12.88 -32.26
N ALA A 171 -50.04 13.38 -32.73
CA ALA A 171 -49.92 13.98 -34.05
C ALA A 171 -50.12 12.94 -35.17
N ILE A 172 -49.54 11.74 -35.01
CA ILE A 172 -49.72 10.63 -35.95
C ILE A 172 -51.18 10.18 -36.02
N SER A 173 -51.89 10.12 -34.89
CA SER A 173 -53.33 9.76 -34.88
C SER A 173 -54.20 10.83 -35.54
N LEU A 174 -53.88 12.12 -35.34
CA LEU A 174 -54.51 13.23 -36.06
C LEU A 174 -54.26 13.15 -37.57
N LEU A 175 -53.02 12.90 -38.00
CA LEU A 175 -52.67 12.72 -39.41
C LEU A 175 -53.40 11.50 -40.01
N LYS A 176 -53.55 10.41 -39.27
CA LYS A 176 -54.34 9.23 -39.68
C LYS A 176 -55.81 9.59 -39.88
N THR A 177 -56.37 10.42 -39.00
CA THR A 177 -57.76 10.90 -39.09
C THR A 177 -57.96 11.84 -40.28
N VAL A 178 -57.01 12.75 -40.52
CA VAL A 178 -57.02 13.64 -41.70
C VAL A 178 -56.90 12.84 -42.99
N ARG A 179 -55.99 11.85 -43.04
CA ARG A 179 -55.84 10.95 -44.19
C ARG A 179 -57.12 10.16 -44.45
N GLN A 180 -57.82 9.70 -43.42
CA GLN A 180 -59.08 8.97 -43.56
C GLN A 180 -60.23 9.88 -44.04
N LYS A 181 -60.23 11.18 -43.67
CA LYS A 181 -61.16 12.18 -44.22
C LYS A 181 -60.84 12.57 -45.66
N LEU A 182 -59.55 12.67 -46.01
CA LEU A 182 -59.09 12.94 -47.37
C LEU A 182 -59.50 11.80 -48.31
N VAL A 183 -59.31 10.53 -47.90
CA VAL A 183 -59.74 9.36 -48.69
C VAL A 183 -61.26 9.29 -48.87
N LYS A 184 -62.05 9.78 -47.90
CA LYS A 184 -63.52 9.92 -48.07
C LYS A 184 -63.88 11.04 -49.06
N SER A 185 -63.20 12.18 -48.99
CA SER A 185 -63.38 13.30 -49.95
C SER A 185 -62.90 12.95 -51.36
N GLU A 186 -61.86 12.13 -51.51
CA GLU A 186 -61.41 11.62 -52.80
C GLU A 186 -62.42 10.63 -53.41
N LYS A 187 -63.08 9.80 -52.60
CA LYS A 187 -64.21 8.96 -53.06
C LYS A 187 -65.41 9.78 -53.51
N GLU A 188 -65.75 10.86 -52.82
CA GLU A 188 -66.83 11.78 -53.23
C GLU A 188 -66.48 12.58 -54.51
N ARG A 189 -65.18 12.85 -54.76
CA ARG A 189 -64.68 13.48 -56.00
C ARG A 189 -64.69 12.49 -57.18
N ASP A 190 -64.35 11.23 -56.96
CA ASP A 190 -64.34 10.21 -58.01
C ASP A 190 -65.76 9.75 -58.42
N ASP A 191 -66.76 9.90 -57.54
CA ASP A 191 -68.17 9.69 -57.89
C ASP A 191 -68.76 10.88 -58.68
N ALA A 192 -68.27 12.12 -58.47
CA ALA A 192 -68.63 13.29 -59.28
C ALA A 192 -67.94 13.34 -60.67
N VAL A 193 -66.79 12.67 -60.82
CA VAL A 193 -66.05 12.57 -62.10
C VAL A 193 -66.60 11.44 -63.00
N LYS A 194 -67.37 10.50 -62.44
CA LYS A 194 -68.02 9.43 -63.22
C LYS A 194 -69.31 9.86 -63.93
N GLU A 195 -69.98 10.94 -63.51
CA GLU A 195 -71.16 11.49 -64.23
C GLU A 195 -70.82 12.53 -65.31
N LEU A 196 -69.60 13.07 -65.36
CA LEU A 196 -69.18 14.02 -66.40
C LEU A 196 -68.63 13.35 -67.68
N ASN A 197 -68.34 12.04 -67.62
CA ASN A 197 -67.68 11.30 -68.71
C ASN A 197 -68.64 10.57 -69.67
N MET A 198 -69.94 10.88 -69.64
CA MET A 198 -70.95 10.31 -70.56
C MET A 198 -71.40 11.23 -71.71
N VAL A 199 -70.78 12.42 -71.91
CA VAL A 199 -71.25 13.42 -72.91
C VAL A 199 -70.18 13.79 -73.96
N LYS A 200 -69.03 13.10 -74.03
CA LYS A 200 -68.03 13.37 -75.09
C LYS A 200 -67.73 12.15 -75.95
N GLU A 201 -68.81 11.53 -76.41
CA GLU A 201 -68.86 10.48 -77.44
C GLU A 201 -69.29 11.05 -78.81
N GLN A 202 -68.95 12.29 -79.14
CA GLN A 202 -69.11 12.88 -80.47
C GLN A 202 -67.95 13.83 -80.75
N GLU A 203 -66.93 13.35 -81.45
CA GLU A 203 -66.01 14.08 -82.36
C GLU A 203 -64.82 13.15 -82.68
N ARG A 204 -65.09 12.13 -83.50
CA ARG A 204 -64.16 11.06 -83.89
C ARG A 204 -63.55 11.29 -85.30
N GLY A 205 -63.57 12.51 -85.83
CA GLY A 205 -63.24 12.77 -87.24
C GLY A 205 -61.81 13.22 -87.57
N GLU A 206 -61.04 13.76 -86.63
CA GLU A 206 -59.73 14.39 -86.94
C GLU A 206 -58.53 13.75 -86.18
N ARG A 207 -58.71 12.57 -85.55
CA ARG A 207 -57.72 11.93 -84.67
C ARG A 207 -56.85 10.85 -85.32
N GLU A 208 -56.59 10.91 -86.63
CA GLU A 208 -55.71 9.92 -87.29
C GLU A 208 -54.33 10.46 -87.68
N LYS A 209 -54.09 11.78 -87.57
CA LYS A 209 -52.73 12.37 -87.72
C LYS A 209 -52.10 12.76 -86.38
N ASP A 210 -52.92 13.21 -85.42
CA ASP A 210 -52.53 13.42 -84.02
C ASP A 210 -52.15 12.12 -83.28
N HIS A 211 -52.68 10.96 -83.70
CA HIS A 211 -52.43 9.69 -83.03
C HIS A 211 -50.98 9.20 -83.20
N ALA A 212 -50.33 9.51 -84.32
CA ALA A 212 -48.95 9.14 -84.59
C ALA A 212 -47.94 9.96 -83.78
N GLU A 213 -48.15 11.28 -83.63
CA GLU A 213 -47.31 12.12 -82.76
C GLU A 213 -47.60 11.86 -81.28
N ARG A 214 -48.85 11.57 -80.90
CA ARG A 214 -49.18 11.13 -79.53
C ARG A 214 -48.56 9.79 -79.19
N LEU A 215 -48.53 8.81 -80.10
CA LEU A 215 -47.84 7.53 -79.89
C LEU A 215 -46.32 7.73 -79.71
N ARG A 216 -45.73 8.68 -80.44
CA ARG A 216 -44.29 9.00 -80.31
C ARG A 216 -43.98 9.69 -78.97
N LEU A 217 -44.73 10.73 -78.62
CA LEU A 217 -44.59 11.43 -77.34
C LEU A 217 -44.96 10.55 -76.15
N GLN A 218 -45.92 9.64 -76.31
CA GLN A 218 -46.26 8.63 -75.31
C GLN A 218 -45.10 7.63 -75.12
N GLY A 219 -44.45 7.19 -76.20
CA GLY A 219 -43.26 6.34 -76.11
C GLY A 219 -42.05 7.03 -75.45
N GLU A 220 -41.86 8.33 -75.68
CA GLU A 220 -40.83 9.13 -75.01
C GLU A 220 -41.17 9.35 -73.51
N VAL A 221 -42.44 9.59 -73.18
CA VAL A 221 -42.92 9.70 -71.79
C VAL A 221 -42.81 8.37 -71.04
N ASP A 222 -43.13 7.26 -71.68
CA ASP A 222 -43.08 5.94 -71.06
C ASP A 222 -41.63 5.45 -70.88
N LYS A 223 -40.72 5.79 -71.79
CA LYS A 223 -39.27 5.62 -71.58
C LYS A 223 -38.76 6.48 -70.41
N ALA A 224 -39.11 7.76 -70.36
CA ALA A 224 -38.71 8.63 -69.26
C ALA A 224 -39.31 8.19 -67.91
N LYS A 225 -40.50 7.59 -67.90
CA LYS A 225 -41.08 6.96 -66.70
C LYS A 225 -40.32 5.69 -66.31
N ALA A 226 -39.99 4.82 -67.26
CA ALA A 226 -39.20 3.62 -66.99
C ALA A 226 -37.79 3.96 -66.46
N ASP A 227 -37.14 5.00 -67.00
CA ASP A 227 -35.84 5.47 -66.52
C ASP A 227 -35.94 6.09 -65.11
N LYS A 228 -37.02 6.83 -64.82
CA LYS A 228 -37.29 7.35 -63.47
C LYS A 228 -37.60 6.23 -62.49
N GLU A 229 -38.37 5.23 -62.89
CA GLU A 229 -38.74 4.09 -62.06
C GLU A 229 -37.53 3.22 -61.74
N THR A 230 -36.66 2.97 -62.72
CA THR A 230 -35.39 2.27 -62.49
C THR A 230 -34.44 3.07 -61.57
N MET A 231 -34.36 4.40 -61.73
CA MET A 231 -33.58 5.25 -60.81
C MET A 231 -34.14 5.21 -59.38
N VAL A 232 -35.47 5.24 -59.22
CA VAL A 232 -36.13 5.13 -57.91
C VAL A 232 -35.89 3.76 -57.29
N ILE A 233 -35.95 2.68 -58.07
CA ILE A 233 -35.63 1.33 -57.61
C ILE A 233 -34.16 1.24 -57.17
N ASN A 234 -33.24 1.79 -57.94
CA ASN A 234 -31.81 1.80 -57.60
C ASN A 234 -31.52 2.61 -56.34
N LEU A 235 -32.13 3.78 -56.17
CA LEU A 235 -32.02 4.59 -54.95
C LEU A 235 -32.62 3.87 -53.74
N ARG A 236 -33.80 3.24 -53.90
CA ARG A 236 -34.40 2.42 -52.83
C ARG A 236 -33.49 1.27 -52.44
N ALA A 237 -32.95 0.54 -53.41
CA ALA A 237 -32.03 -0.55 -53.17
C ALA A 237 -30.73 -0.06 -52.50
N GLN A 238 -30.25 1.14 -52.83
CA GLN A 238 -29.10 1.74 -52.16
C GLN A 238 -29.41 2.09 -50.70
N PHE A 239 -30.54 2.75 -50.42
CA PHE A 239 -30.96 3.05 -49.05
C PHE A 239 -31.23 1.78 -48.23
N GLU A 240 -31.82 0.74 -48.84
CA GLU A 240 -32.02 -0.55 -48.19
C GLU A 240 -30.68 -1.21 -47.84
N ARG A 241 -29.68 -1.15 -48.73
CA ARG A 241 -28.33 -1.66 -48.43
C ARG A 241 -27.64 -0.84 -47.34
N GLU A 242 -27.70 0.48 -47.38
CA GLU A 242 -27.08 1.35 -46.37
C GLU A 242 -27.73 1.19 -45.00
N THR A 243 -29.07 1.09 -44.96
CA THR A 243 -29.81 0.83 -43.71
C THR A 243 -29.55 -0.56 -43.17
N ALA A 244 -29.41 -1.58 -44.02
CA ALA A 244 -29.02 -2.93 -43.60
C ALA A 244 -27.58 -2.95 -43.05
N ALA A 245 -26.63 -2.30 -43.73
CA ALA A 245 -25.24 -2.21 -43.29
C ALA A 245 -25.11 -1.46 -41.95
N LEU A 246 -25.87 -0.38 -41.75
CA LEU A 246 -25.88 0.36 -40.49
C LEU A 246 -26.48 -0.47 -39.35
N LYS A 247 -27.56 -1.22 -39.61
CA LYS A 247 -28.14 -2.15 -38.63
C LYS A 247 -27.16 -3.24 -38.24
N GLU A 248 -26.51 -3.86 -39.22
CA GLU A 248 -25.53 -4.92 -38.99
C GLU A 248 -24.31 -4.40 -38.22
N LYS A 249 -23.83 -3.18 -38.52
CA LYS A 249 -22.77 -2.52 -37.75
C LYS A 249 -23.19 -2.29 -36.29
N ASN A 250 -24.38 -1.73 -36.06
CA ASN A 250 -24.88 -1.49 -34.71
C ASN A 250 -25.11 -2.79 -33.93
N GLU A 251 -25.58 -3.86 -34.59
CA GLU A 251 -25.72 -5.18 -33.97
C GLU A 251 -24.37 -5.78 -33.58
N ARG A 252 -23.35 -5.67 -34.45
CA ARG A 252 -21.98 -6.10 -34.14
C ARG A 252 -21.40 -5.30 -32.97
N GLU A 253 -21.56 -3.99 -32.95
CA GLU A 253 -21.10 -3.13 -31.85
C GLU A 253 -21.82 -3.46 -30.53
N LEU A 254 -23.13 -3.70 -30.56
CA LEU A 254 -23.88 -4.12 -29.38
C LEU A 254 -23.40 -5.47 -28.83
N LEU A 255 -23.15 -6.45 -29.71
CA LEU A 255 -22.60 -7.75 -29.32
C LEU A 255 -21.19 -7.64 -28.76
N ALA A 256 -20.33 -6.81 -29.35
CA ALA A 256 -18.99 -6.56 -28.85
C ALA A 256 -19.01 -5.90 -27.47
N MET A 257 -19.83 -4.87 -27.28
CA MET A 257 -20.02 -4.21 -25.98
C MET A 257 -20.56 -5.17 -24.92
N LYS A 258 -21.51 -6.04 -25.29
CA LYS A 258 -22.03 -7.06 -24.37
C LYS A 258 -20.95 -8.07 -23.97
N GLY A 259 -20.17 -8.56 -24.94
CA GLY A 259 -19.04 -9.46 -24.67
C GLY A 259 -17.98 -8.82 -23.79
N GLN A 260 -17.69 -7.54 -23.99
CA GLN A 260 -16.74 -6.80 -23.16
C GLN A 260 -17.24 -6.61 -21.73
N LEU A 261 -18.52 -6.26 -21.54
CA LEU A 261 -19.12 -6.16 -20.20
C LEU A 261 -19.19 -7.51 -19.48
N GLU A 262 -19.43 -8.61 -20.22
CA GLU A 262 -19.39 -9.97 -19.65
C GLU A 262 -17.97 -10.34 -19.20
N LEU A 263 -16.95 -10.00 -20.00
CA LEU A 263 -15.54 -10.22 -19.63
C LEU A 263 -15.14 -9.37 -18.42
N GLU A 264 -15.51 -8.09 -18.39
CA GLU A 264 -15.27 -7.20 -17.24
C GLU A 264 -15.98 -7.70 -15.97
N ALA A 265 -17.21 -8.19 -16.09
CA ALA A 265 -17.92 -8.79 -14.96
C ALA A 265 -17.20 -10.06 -14.44
N ILE A 266 -16.68 -10.90 -15.34
CA ILE A 266 -15.91 -12.09 -14.97
C ILE A 266 -14.59 -11.72 -14.31
N THR A 267 -13.84 -10.75 -14.83
CA THR A 267 -12.55 -10.33 -14.25
C THR A 267 -12.73 -9.64 -12.89
N VAL A 268 -13.76 -8.81 -12.74
CA VAL A 268 -14.10 -8.20 -11.45
C VAL A 268 -14.53 -9.27 -10.45
N LYS A 269 -15.35 -10.25 -10.86
CA LYS A 269 -15.73 -11.36 -9.97
C LYS A 269 -14.52 -12.20 -9.56
N ALA A 270 -13.64 -12.55 -10.51
CA ALA A 270 -12.44 -13.32 -10.23
C ALA A 270 -11.48 -12.58 -9.27
N SER A 271 -11.27 -11.28 -9.46
CA SER A 271 -10.45 -10.48 -8.54
C SER A 271 -11.08 -10.35 -7.15
N HIS A 272 -12.41 -10.21 -7.07
CA HIS A 272 -13.11 -10.23 -5.78
C HIS A 272 -12.95 -11.58 -5.07
N ASP A 273 -13.14 -12.69 -5.78
CA ASP A 273 -12.98 -14.04 -5.22
C ASP A 273 -11.55 -14.27 -4.71
N GLN A 274 -10.53 -13.81 -5.43
CA GLN A 274 -9.14 -13.84 -4.97
C GLN A 274 -8.93 -13.03 -3.67
N ILE A 275 -9.49 -11.82 -3.58
CA ILE A 275 -9.40 -11.00 -2.37
C ILE A 275 -10.11 -11.69 -1.19
N VAL A 276 -11.27 -12.29 -1.42
CA VAL A 276 -12.01 -13.03 -0.38
C VAL A 276 -11.21 -14.22 0.11
N VAL A 277 -10.61 -15.01 -0.79
CA VAL A 277 -9.75 -16.14 -0.43
C VAL A 277 -8.53 -15.68 0.37
N ALA A 278 -7.86 -14.61 -0.06
CA ALA A 278 -6.70 -14.06 0.66
C ALA A 278 -7.08 -13.55 2.06
N LYS A 279 -8.22 -12.85 2.20
CA LYS A 279 -8.72 -12.40 3.49
C LYS A 279 -9.10 -13.56 4.40
N ASN A 280 -9.77 -14.59 3.87
CA ASN A 280 -10.12 -15.79 4.62
C ASN A 280 -8.87 -16.55 5.10
N ALA A 281 -7.83 -16.67 4.26
CA ALA A 281 -6.56 -17.25 4.65
C ALA A 281 -5.89 -16.45 5.78
N ARG A 282 -5.94 -15.11 5.70
CA ARG A 282 -5.41 -14.25 6.77
C ARG A 282 -6.20 -14.39 8.07
N ILE A 283 -7.53 -14.46 8.00
CA ILE A 283 -8.40 -14.68 9.16
C ILE A 283 -8.06 -16.03 9.81
N ALA A 284 -8.01 -17.11 9.04
CA ALA A 284 -7.66 -18.44 9.57
C ALA A 284 -6.26 -18.47 10.22
N GLY A 285 -5.28 -17.75 9.64
CA GLY A 285 -3.95 -17.60 10.24
C GLY A 285 -3.97 -16.84 11.57
N LEU A 286 -4.75 -15.76 11.66
CA LEU A 286 -4.92 -15.01 12.91
C LEU A 286 -5.67 -15.83 13.98
N GLU A 287 -6.70 -16.57 13.60
CA GLU A 287 -7.43 -17.47 14.50
C GLU A 287 -6.52 -18.55 15.07
N LYS A 288 -5.66 -19.17 14.24
CA LYS A 288 -4.67 -20.15 14.69
C LYS A 288 -3.68 -19.55 15.70
N SER A 289 -3.19 -18.33 15.44
CA SER A 289 -2.28 -17.63 16.36
C SER A 289 -2.95 -17.34 17.70
N VAL A 290 -4.20 -16.85 17.69
CA VAL A 290 -4.98 -16.61 18.91
C VAL A 290 -5.22 -17.90 19.68
N GLN A 291 -5.52 -19.02 19.00
CA GLN A 291 -5.65 -20.33 19.63
C GLN A 291 -4.34 -20.80 20.26
N SER A 292 -3.20 -20.64 19.55
CA SER A 292 -1.86 -20.98 20.10
C SER A 292 -1.58 -20.19 21.37
N LEU A 293 -1.70 -18.86 21.32
CA LEU A 293 -1.48 -17.98 22.46
C LEU A 293 -2.43 -18.28 23.63
N SER A 294 -3.69 -18.61 23.34
CA SER A 294 -4.64 -19.04 24.37
C SER A 294 -4.24 -20.37 25.01
N SER A 295 -3.72 -21.32 24.22
CA SER A 295 -3.22 -22.59 24.73
C SER A 295 -1.97 -22.39 25.60
N GLU A 296 -1.02 -21.57 25.14
CA GLU A 296 0.19 -21.22 25.89
C GLU A 296 -0.16 -20.52 27.20
N LYS A 297 -1.07 -19.54 27.17
CA LYS A 297 -1.60 -18.89 28.37
C LYS A 297 -2.15 -19.91 29.37
N ASN A 298 -2.95 -20.87 28.91
CA ASN A 298 -3.52 -21.90 29.78
C ASN A 298 -2.42 -22.79 30.36
N THR A 299 -1.43 -23.21 29.55
CA THR A 299 -0.31 -24.01 30.07
C THR A 299 0.54 -23.26 31.11
N LEU A 300 0.77 -21.96 30.91
CA LEU A 300 1.48 -21.12 31.89
C LEU A 300 0.66 -20.95 33.17
N PHE A 301 -0.65 -20.81 33.04
CA PHE A 301 -1.56 -20.74 34.19
C PHE A 301 -1.54 -22.04 34.99
N ASP A 302 -1.58 -23.20 34.33
CA ASP A 302 -1.47 -24.51 34.97
C ASP A 302 -0.12 -24.68 35.67
N GLN A 303 0.99 -24.27 35.03
CA GLN A 303 2.31 -24.27 35.65
C GLN A 303 2.36 -23.37 36.88
N LEU A 304 1.75 -22.19 36.83
CA LEU A 304 1.71 -21.26 37.97
C LEU A 304 0.90 -21.88 39.12
N GLN A 305 -0.24 -22.51 38.84
CA GLN A 305 -1.01 -23.24 39.85
C GLN A 305 -0.21 -24.38 40.49
N LEU A 306 0.53 -25.17 39.69
CA LEU A 306 1.40 -26.23 40.22
C LEU A 306 2.49 -25.65 41.11
N ARG A 307 3.15 -24.55 40.71
CA ARG A 307 4.17 -23.88 41.53
C ARG A 307 3.59 -23.30 42.82
N GLN A 308 2.37 -22.75 42.76
CA GLN A 308 1.67 -22.27 43.94
C GLN A 308 1.38 -23.42 44.91
N ALA A 309 0.90 -24.56 44.41
CA ALA A 309 0.65 -25.75 45.23
C ALA A 309 1.95 -26.34 45.83
N GLU A 310 3.05 -26.38 45.06
CA GLU A 310 4.38 -26.77 45.57
C GLU A 310 4.85 -25.82 46.69
N LEU A 311 4.66 -24.52 46.51
CA LEU A 311 5.04 -23.51 47.50
C LEU A 311 4.21 -23.64 48.77
N GLU A 312 2.89 -23.76 48.68
CA GLU A 312 1.99 -23.99 49.81
C GLU A 312 2.32 -25.30 50.54
N SER A 313 2.62 -26.37 49.79
CA SER A 313 3.06 -27.64 50.37
C SER A 313 4.40 -27.49 51.11
N SER A 314 5.36 -26.75 50.55
CA SER A 314 6.66 -26.52 51.18
C SER A 314 6.53 -25.65 52.44
N GLN A 315 5.63 -24.66 52.43
CA GLN A 315 5.31 -23.82 53.59
C GLN A 315 4.68 -24.66 54.70
N SER A 316 3.68 -25.48 54.38
CA SER A 316 3.09 -26.41 55.35
C SER A 316 4.13 -27.36 55.95
N HIS A 317 5.04 -27.89 55.13
CA HIS A 317 6.12 -28.75 55.62
C HIS A 317 7.09 -28.00 56.54
N LEU A 318 7.44 -26.75 56.20
CA LEU A 318 8.27 -25.89 57.06
C LEU A 318 7.58 -25.59 58.39
N GLU A 319 6.27 -25.30 58.40
CA GLU A 319 5.51 -25.10 59.64
C GLU A 319 5.51 -26.35 60.53
N VAL A 320 5.37 -27.55 59.93
CA VAL A 320 5.48 -28.82 60.65
C VAL A 320 6.89 -28.98 61.23
N LEU A 321 7.95 -28.77 60.44
CA LEU A 321 9.33 -28.87 60.92
C LEU A 321 9.63 -27.84 62.02
N GLN A 322 9.10 -26.63 61.91
CA GLN A 322 9.22 -25.61 62.96
C GLN A 322 8.54 -26.07 64.24
N SER A 323 7.31 -26.58 64.17
CA SER A 323 6.60 -27.12 65.33
C SER A 323 7.35 -28.29 65.99
N GLN A 324 7.91 -29.19 65.18
CA GLN A 324 8.75 -30.30 65.66
C GLN A 324 10.04 -29.79 66.30
N ASN A 325 10.69 -28.76 65.73
CA ASN A 325 11.88 -28.17 66.31
C ASN A 325 11.57 -27.51 67.66
N THR A 326 10.43 -26.82 67.79
CA THR A 326 10.00 -26.25 69.07
C THR A 326 9.73 -27.33 70.12
N GLU A 327 9.14 -28.45 69.73
CA GLU A 327 8.91 -29.60 70.61
C GLU A 327 10.22 -30.27 71.03
N LEU A 328 11.16 -30.49 70.11
CA LEU A 328 12.49 -31.02 70.42
C LEU A 328 13.28 -30.08 71.33
N GLN A 329 13.17 -28.76 71.13
CA GLN A 329 13.76 -27.78 72.04
C GLN A 329 13.15 -27.86 73.44
N TYR A 330 11.84 -28.09 73.55
CA TYR A 330 11.18 -28.31 74.82
C TYR A 330 11.69 -29.58 75.51
N GLN A 331 11.73 -30.71 74.79
CA GLN A 331 12.26 -31.98 75.29
C GLN A 331 13.74 -31.88 75.69
N LEU A 332 14.56 -31.14 74.93
CA LEU A 332 15.96 -30.90 75.28
C LEU A 332 16.08 -30.14 76.60
N ARG A 333 15.25 -29.10 76.81
CA ARG A 333 15.20 -28.35 78.07
C ARG A 333 14.78 -29.24 79.22
N GLU A 334 13.69 -29.99 79.07
CA GLU A 334 13.22 -30.92 80.11
C GLU A 334 14.27 -31.99 80.45
N SER A 335 14.94 -32.55 79.45
CA SER A 335 16.04 -33.52 79.67
C SER A 335 17.26 -32.87 80.35
N SER A 336 17.58 -31.62 80.02
CA SER A 336 18.66 -30.85 80.65
C SER A 336 18.33 -30.54 82.11
N ASP A 337 17.08 -30.20 82.41
CA ASP A 337 16.59 -29.99 83.77
C ASP A 337 16.65 -31.30 84.57
N ARG A 338 16.26 -32.42 83.96
CA ARG A 338 16.36 -33.76 84.57
C ARG A 338 17.82 -34.19 84.81
N ILE A 339 18.72 -33.92 83.87
CA ILE A 339 20.16 -34.15 84.06
C ILE A 339 20.68 -33.28 85.21
N SER A 340 20.27 -32.02 85.30
CA SER A 340 20.66 -31.11 86.38
C SER A 340 20.23 -31.67 87.75
N LEU A 341 18.98 -32.10 87.87
CA LEU A 341 18.47 -32.76 89.08
C LEU A 341 19.25 -34.05 89.42
N LEU A 342 19.48 -34.92 88.43
CA LEU A 342 20.27 -36.14 88.63
C LEU A 342 21.71 -35.84 89.02
N THR A 343 22.33 -34.78 88.47
CA THR A 343 23.69 -34.37 88.86
C THR A 343 23.74 -33.87 90.29
N GLU A 344 22.72 -33.15 90.76
CA GLU A 344 22.59 -32.75 92.17
C GLU A 344 22.46 -33.97 93.08
N GLU A 345 21.58 -34.92 92.73
CA GLU A 345 21.43 -36.19 93.46
C GLU A 345 22.72 -37.03 93.47
N LEU A 346 23.48 -37.04 92.36
CA LEU A 346 24.75 -37.75 92.26
C LEU A 346 25.84 -37.06 93.09
N ILE A 347 25.84 -35.73 93.17
CA ILE A 347 26.73 -34.98 94.07
C ILE A 347 26.40 -35.29 95.53
N ASP A 348 25.13 -35.34 95.90
CA ASP A 348 24.71 -35.68 97.26
C ASP A 348 24.99 -37.15 97.59
N SER A 349 24.76 -38.06 96.64
CA SER A 349 25.13 -39.48 96.76
C SER A 349 26.65 -39.68 96.84
N ARG A 350 27.45 -38.87 96.13
CA ARG A 350 28.92 -38.88 96.22
C ARG A 350 29.40 -38.34 97.56
N ARG A 351 28.77 -37.30 98.11
CA ARG A 351 29.03 -36.87 99.49
C ARG A 351 28.72 -37.99 100.49
N GLU A 352 27.63 -38.73 100.26
CA GLU A 352 27.27 -39.89 101.07
C GLU A 352 28.22 -41.10 100.84
N GLN A 353 28.73 -41.29 99.62
CA GLN A 353 29.71 -42.33 99.30
C GLN A 353 31.12 -42.00 99.75
N GLU A 354 31.60 -40.76 99.67
CA GLU A 354 32.87 -40.32 100.28
C GLU A 354 32.85 -40.51 101.80
N SER A 355 31.65 -40.46 102.41
CA SER A 355 31.45 -40.85 103.81
C SER A 355 31.53 -42.38 104.04
N ARG A 356 31.21 -43.21 103.03
CA ARG A 356 31.23 -44.69 103.08
C ARG A 356 32.50 -45.34 102.49
N ALA A 357 33.24 -44.67 101.61
CA ALA A 357 34.34 -45.21 100.81
C ALA A 357 35.71 -45.20 101.52
N ARG A 358 35.73 -44.98 102.84
CA ARG A 358 36.93 -45.21 103.67
C ARG A 358 37.27 -46.68 103.90
N GLY A 359 36.50 -47.62 103.37
CA GLY A 359 36.81 -49.03 103.48
C GLY A 359 36.36 -49.76 102.22
N VAL A 360 37.31 -50.34 101.50
CA VAL A 360 37.45 -51.80 101.32
C VAL A 360 38.32 -52.05 100.08
N SER A 361 39.35 -52.86 100.32
CA SER A 361 40.39 -53.32 99.43
C SER A 361 39.88 -54.30 98.36
N SER A 362 40.56 -54.28 97.22
CA SER A 362 40.25 -55.06 96.03
C SER A 362 40.48 -56.57 96.20
N SER A 363 39.51 -57.35 95.73
CA SER A 363 39.49 -58.83 95.71
C SER A 363 39.48 -59.34 94.26
N ALA A 364 39.76 -60.62 94.04
CA ALA A 364 39.81 -61.26 92.73
C ALA A 364 38.49 -61.17 91.92
N GLU A 365 37.35 -60.91 92.57
CA GLU A 365 36.08 -60.54 91.91
C GLU A 365 36.17 -59.22 91.14
N ASP A 366 37.03 -58.28 91.56
CA ASP A 366 37.25 -57.02 90.86
C ASP A 366 38.00 -57.23 89.54
N VAL A 367 38.90 -58.22 89.48
CA VAL A 367 39.60 -58.58 88.24
C VAL A 367 38.64 -59.24 87.25
N ALA A 368 37.74 -60.12 87.71
CA ALA A 368 36.68 -60.70 86.88
C ALA A 368 35.66 -59.65 86.40
N ARG A 369 35.27 -58.72 87.29
CA ARG A 369 34.45 -57.56 86.93
C ARG A 369 35.14 -56.62 85.96
N LEU A 370 36.46 -56.41 86.09
CA LEU A 370 37.24 -55.60 85.16
C LEU A 370 37.29 -56.25 83.77
N LEU A 371 37.47 -57.56 83.68
CA LEU A 371 37.45 -58.27 82.41
C LEU A 371 36.07 -58.20 81.74
N TYR A 372 34.99 -58.50 82.46
CA TYR A 372 33.62 -58.36 81.93
C TYR A 372 33.29 -56.91 81.55
N SER A 373 33.76 -55.94 82.34
CA SER A 373 33.67 -54.50 82.05
C SER A 373 34.42 -54.15 80.76
N THR A 374 35.60 -54.74 80.52
CA THR A 374 36.35 -54.51 79.29
C THR A 374 35.71 -55.18 78.08
N GLU A 375 35.22 -56.41 78.19
CA GLU A 375 34.47 -57.08 77.12
C GLU A 375 33.19 -56.32 76.77
N ALA A 376 32.38 -55.93 77.76
CA ALA A 376 31.19 -55.11 77.54
C ALA A 376 31.53 -53.76 76.89
N LYS A 377 32.67 -53.14 77.23
CA LYS A 377 33.15 -51.91 76.58
C LYS A 377 33.54 -52.15 75.12
N TYR A 378 34.22 -53.25 74.81
CA TYR A 378 34.59 -53.57 73.43
C TYR A 378 33.39 -54.00 72.58
N GLU A 379 32.44 -54.72 73.17
CA GLU A 379 31.19 -55.09 72.53
C GLU A 379 30.30 -53.87 72.26
N ALA A 380 30.21 -52.94 73.22
CA ALA A 380 29.55 -51.64 73.01
C ALA A 380 30.25 -50.81 71.92
N LYS A 381 31.59 -50.79 71.89
CA LYS A 381 32.33 -50.13 70.80
C LYS A 381 32.09 -50.79 69.45
N LEU A 382 32.00 -52.12 69.40
CA LEU A 382 31.71 -52.87 68.17
C LEU A 382 30.27 -52.62 67.70
N SER A 383 29.30 -52.59 68.60
CA SER A 383 27.91 -52.27 68.25
C SER A 383 27.76 -50.81 67.79
N ASP A 384 28.47 -49.87 68.43
CA ASP A 384 28.54 -48.48 68.00
C ASP A 384 29.19 -48.33 66.62
N LEU A 385 30.28 -49.04 66.35
CA LEU A 385 30.93 -49.04 65.04
C LEU A 385 30.03 -49.67 63.96
N ARG A 386 29.33 -50.76 64.26
CA ARG A 386 28.35 -51.35 63.34
C ARG A 386 27.18 -50.41 63.07
N ARG A 387 26.68 -49.71 64.10
CA ARG A 387 25.62 -48.71 63.95
C ARG A 387 26.10 -47.54 63.08
N LYS A 388 27.31 -47.04 63.32
CA LYS A 388 27.93 -45.99 62.49
C LYS A 388 28.14 -46.43 61.04
N LEU A 389 28.53 -47.69 60.82
CA LEU A 389 28.67 -48.23 59.47
C LEU A 389 27.32 -48.27 58.77
N ALA A 390 26.28 -48.79 59.43
CA ALA A 390 24.93 -48.86 58.89
C ALA A 390 24.35 -47.46 58.58
N THR A 391 24.61 -46.45 59.43
CA THR A 391 24.20 -45.07 59.13
C THR A 391 24.92 -44.51 57.92
N VAL A 392 26.23 -44.72 57.79
CA VAL A 392 27.01 -44.26 56.62
C VAL A 392 26.56 -44.97 55.34
N GLU A 393 26.24 -46.26 55.40
CA GLU A 393 25.70 -47.01 54.25
C GLU A 393 24.31 -46.50 53.83
N ALA A 394 23.44 -46.19 54.80
CA ALA A 394 22.14 -45.59 54.54
C ALA A 394 22.27 -44.20 53.90
N GLU A 395 23.13 -43.33 54.47
CA GLU A 395 23.44 -42.01 53.92
C GLU A 395 24.02 -42.11 52.50
N ARG A 396 24.92 -43.06 52.24
CA ARG A 396 25.46 -43.32 50.89
C ARG A 396 24.33 -43.67 49.92
N ASN A 397 23.45 -44.61 50.28
CA ASN A 397 22.36 -45.04 49.41
C ASN A 397 21.36 -43.90 49.15
N GLU A 398 21.09 -43.06 50.16
CA GLU A 398 20.25 -41.87 50.02
C GLU A 398 20.87 -40.86 49.07
N ILE A 399 22.18 -40.56 49.23
CA ILE A 399 22.92 -39.69 48.32
C ILE A 399 22.94 -40.26 46.90
N GLU A 400 23.17 -41.55 46.72
CA GLU A 400 23.14 -42.20 45.39
C GLU A 400 21.75 -42.11 44.74
N SER A 401 20.68 -42.31 45.51
CA SER A 401 19.30 -42.14 45.04
C SER A 401 19.02 -40.69 44.64
N GLU A 402 19.41 -39.72 45.47
CA GLU A 402 19.27 -38.30 45.15
C GLU A 402 20.05 -37.91 43.90
N LEU A 403 21.28 -38.39 43.76
CA LEU A 403 22.11 -38.14 42.58
C LEU A 403 21.48 -38.77 41.32
N GLY A 404 20.91 -39.98 41.43
CA GLY A 404 20.15 -40.62 40.37
C GLY A 404 18.95 -39.79 39.92
N GLN A 405 18.14 -39.31 40.88
CA GLN A 405 17.00 -38.44 40.58
C GLN A 405 17.41 -37.11 39.97
N LYS A 406 18.47 -36.47 40.48
CA LYS A 406 19.02 -35.21 39.94
C LYS A 406 19.54 -35.42 38.51
N LEU A 407 20.22 -36.53 38.25
CA LEU A 407 20.72 -36.86 36.90
C LEU A 407 19.56 -37.10 35.93
N GLU A 408 18.55 -37.86 36.33
CA GLU A 408 17.37 -38.11 35.49
C GLU A 408 16.60 -36.80 35.21
N GLY A 409 16.44 -35.94 36.22
CA GLY A 409 15.88 -34.59 36.07
C GLY A 409 16.66 -33.75 35.06
N LYS A 410 17.99 -33.73 35.15
CA LYS A 410 18.86 -33.02 34.20
C LYS A 410 18.78 -33.60 32.79
N THR A 411 18.63 -34.92 32.66
CA THR A 411 18.49 -35.58 31.37
C THR A 411 17.17 -35.19 30.70
N ARG A 412 16.06 -35.17 31.46
CA ARG A 412 14.75 -34.69 30.98
C ARG A 412 14.77 -33.20 30.63
N GLU A 413 15.46 -32.37 31.42
CA GLU A 413 15.65 -30.94 31.10
C GLU A 413 16.44 -30.77 29.80
N ALA A 414 17.52 -31.54 29.60
CA ALA A 414 18.29 -31.52 28.37
C ALA A 414 17.46 -31.97 27.16
N GLU A 415 16.63 -33.00 27.30
CA GLU A 415 15.70 -33.44 26.24
C GLU A 415 14.64 -32.38 25.92
N LYS A 416 14.08 -31.69 26.93
CA LYS A 416 13.13 -30.58 26.71
C LYS A 416 13.78 -29.42 25.97
N ILE A 417 14.99 -29.03 26.34
CA ILE A 417 15.75 -27.98 25.66
C ILE A 417 16.04 -28.40 24.22
N LYS A 418 16.48 -29.66 24.00
CA LYS A 418 16.72 -30.20 22.67
C LYS A 418 15.46 -30.16 21.80
N ASN A 419 14.32 -30.62 22.31
CA ASN A 419 13.06 -30.61 21.56
C ASN A 419 12.62 -29.18 21.22
N SER A 420 12.78 -28.23 22.15
CA SER A 420 12.51 -26.81 21.91
C SER A 420 13.42 -26.22 20.82
N ILE A 421 14.70 -26.60 20.81
CA ILE A 421 15.64 -26.22 19.74
C ILE A 421 15.19 -26.83 18.41
N ASP A 422 14.87 -28.12 18.37
CA ASP A 422 14.44 -28.80 17.15
C ASP A 422 13.14 -28.19 16.57
N ASP A 423 12.20 -27.80 17.43
CA ASP A 423 10.96 -27.12 17.00
C ASP A 423 11.23 -25.69 16.52
N SER A 424 12.14 -24.97 17.17
CA SER A 424 12.59 -23.64 16.73
C SER A 424 13.28 -23.72 15.36
N VAL A 425 14.15 -24.71 15.14
CA VAL A 425 14.84 -24.94 13.86
C VAL A 425 13.84 -25.27 12.75
N LYS A 426 12.85 -26.13 13.00
CA LYS A 426 11.79 -26.41 12.02
C LYS A 426 10.96 -25.16 11.71
N SER A 427 10.64 -24.36 12.72
CA SER A 427 9.94 -23.09 12.53
C SER A 427 10.77 -22.13 11.66
N GLN A 428 12.07 -22.01 11.92
CA GLN A 428 12.99 -21.22 11.10
C GLN A 428 13.05 -21.71 9.66
N GLN A 429 13.16 -23.02 9.43
CA GLN A 429 13.13 -23.60 8.08
C GLN A 429 11.84 -23.28 7.33
N ASN A 430 10.68 -23.41 7.98
CA ASN A 430 9.40 -23.05 7.37
C ASN A 430 9.32 -21.55 7.05
N LEU A 431 9.86 -20.68 7.92
CA LEU A 431 9.94 -19.25 7.66
C LEU A 431 10.87 -18.93 6.49
N GLU A 432 12.01 -19.60 6.39
CA GLU A 432 12.95 -19.46 5.26
C GLU A 432 12.32 -19.90 3.94
N GLU A 433 11.57 -21.02 3.93
CA GLU A 433 10.82 -21.47 2.76
C GLU A 433 9.77 -20.43 2.33
N VAL A 434 8.97 -19.92 3.26
CA VAL A 434 7.97 -18.87 2.97
C VAL A 434 8.64 -17.58 2.48
N ILE A 435 9.77 -17.18 3.05
CA ILE A 435 10.54 -16.03 2.57
C ILE A 435 11.03 -16.27 1.14
N GLY A 436 11.52 -17.47 0.83
CA GLY A 436 11.93 -17.85 -0.52
C GLY A 436 10.79 -17.78 -1.53
N GLU A 437 9.61 -18.29 -1.18
CA GLU A 437 8.40 -18.21 -2.01
C GLU A 437 7.97 -16.75 -2.24
N LEU A 438 7.95 -15.93 -1.18
CA LEU A 438 7.61 -14.51 -1.30
C LEU A 438 8.63 -13.74 -2.14
N GLN A 439 9.92 -14.06 -2.04
CA GLN A 439 10.96 -13.47 -2.89
C GLN A 439 10.76 -13.84 -4.37
N ALA A 440 10.44 -15.11 -4.66
CA ALA A 440 10.16 -15.55 -6.02
C ALA A 440 8.94 -14.84 -6.60
N GLU A 441 7.87 -14.66 -5.81
CA GLU A 441 6.67 -13.94 -6.24
C GLU A 441 6.95 -12.45 -6.46
N ILE A 442 7.79 -11.82 -5.60
CA ILE A 442 8.22 -10.43 -5.79
C ILE A 442 8.99 -10.27 -7.10
N GLU A 443 9.90 -11.19 -7.44
CA GLU A 443 10.63 -11.13 -8.71
C GLU A 443 9.70 -11.34 -9.91
N ARG A 444 8.74 -12.28 -9.81
CA ARG A 444 7.71 -12.49 -10.83
C ARG A 444 6.89 -11.21 -11.08
N LEU A 445 6.40 -10.57 -10.02
CA LEU A 445 5.64 -9.32 -10.11
C LEU A 445 6.48 -8.14 -10.64
N LYS A 446 7.77 -8.10 -10.33
CA LYS A 446 8.69 -7.10 -10.90
C LYS A 446 8.87 -7.31 -12.41
N GLU A 447 9.00 -8.55 -12.86
CA GLU A 447 9.07 -8.87 -14.29
C GLU A 447 7.79 -8.48 -15.02
N GLU A 448 6.62 -8.82 -14.47
CA GLU A 448 5.33 -8.39 -15.03
C GLU A 448 5.22 -6.86 -15.09
N THR A 449 5.64 -6.16 -14.04
CA THR A 449 5.67 -4.69 -14.02
C THR A 449 6.60 -4.13 -15.11
N ARG A 450 7.75 -4.76 -15.34
CA ARG A 450 8.66 -4.38 -16.45
C ARG A 450 7.99 -4.59 -17.79
N THR A 451 7.31 -5.73 -18.01
CA THR A 451 6.60 -5.99 -19.27
C THR A 451 5.48 -4.98 -19.52
N TYR A 452 4.68 -4.66 -18.50
CA TYR A 452 3.63 -3.64 -18.64
C TYR A 452 4.20 -2.26 -18.90
N ARG A 453 5.31 -1.87 -18.27
CA ARG A 453 6.00 -0.61 -18.58
C ARG A 453 6.48 -0.55 -20.03
N THR A 454 7.04 -1.65 -20.55
CA THR A 454 7.46 -1.70 -21.96
C THR A 454 6.26 -1.58 -22.91
N GLN A 455 5.15 -2.25 -22.62
CA GLN A 455 3.92 -2.14 -23.42
C GLN A 455 3.33 -0.72 -23.38
N ILE A 456 3.30 -0.08 -22.21
CA ILE A 456 2.84 1.31 -22.09
C ILE A 456 3.73 2.25 -22.91
N SER A 457 5.06 2.07 -22.87
CA SER A 457 5.97 2.89 -23.67
C SER A 457 5.80 2.70 -25.18
N GLN A 458 5.48 1.48 -25.62
CA GLN A 458 5.18 1.20 -27.02
C GLN A 458 3.86 1.84 -27.44
N LEU A 459 2.80 1.69 -26.65
CA LEU A 459 1.51 2.33 -26.91
C LEU A 459 1.61 3.86 -26.92
N GLN A 460 2.46 4.45 -26.09
CA GLN A 460 2.74 5.89 -26.12
C GLN A 460 3.44 6.30 -27.42
N ALA A 461 4.45 5.55 -27.86
CA ALA A 461 5.12 5.80 -29.14
C ALA A 461 4.15 5.67 -30.34
N ASP A 462 3.29 4.67 -30.32
CA ASP A 462 2.26 4.47 -31.35
C ASP A 462 1.24 5.62 -31.35
N ALA A 463 0.82 6.08 -30.17
CA ALA A 463 -0.08 7.23 -30.03
C ALA A 463 0.54 8.52 -30.59
N ASP A 464 1.82 8.77 -30.30
CA ASP A 464 2.56 9.91 -30.85
C ASP A 464 2.69 9.83 -32.38
N GLN A 465 2.91 8.62 -32.91
CA GLN A 465 2.96 8.39 -34.36
C GLN A 465 1.59 8.65 -35.02
N VAL A 466 0.50 8.18 -34.41
CA VAL A 466 -0.86 8.43 -34.89
C VAL A 466 -1.19 9.93 -34.84
N ALA A 467 -0.83 10.62 -33.76
CA ALA A 467 -1.01 12.07 -33.64
C ALA A 467 -0.23 12.84 -34.72
N HIS A 468 0.98 12.40 -35.04
CA HIS A 468 1.76 12.98 -36.13
C HIS A 468 1.09 12.78 -37.50
N ILE A 469 0.62 11.57 -37.79
CA ILE A 469 -0.11 11.26 -39.03
C ILE A 469 -1.40 12.08 -39.12
N GLU A 470 -2.15 12.22 -38.03
CA GLU A 470 -3.37 13.04 -37.98
C GLU A 470 -3.07 14.52 -38.26
N SER A 471 -1.98 15.06 -37.69
CA SER A 471 -1.54 16.44 -37.95
C SER A 471 -1.20 16.67 -39.42
N VAL A 472 -0.45 15.74 -40.04
CA VAL A 472 -0.11 15.80 -41.47
C VAL A 472 -1.38 15.72 -42.33
N ALA A 473 -2.31 14.82 -42.00
CA ALA A 473 -3.58 14.69 -42.72
C ALA A 473 -4.44 15.97 -42.60
N LYS A 474 -4.49 16.60 -41.41
CA LYS A 474 -5.17 17.88 -41.20
C LYS A 474 -4.56 19.00 -42.02
N GLN A 475 -3.23 19.08 -42.08
CA GLN A 475 -2.53 20.06 -42.91
C GLN A 475 -2.84 19.85 -44.41
N GLN A 476 -2.77 18.61 -44.89
CA GLN A 476 -3.14 18.29 -46.28
C GLN A 476 -4.60 18.65 -46.59
N HIS A 477 -5.51 18.40 -45.65
CA HIS A 477 -6.91 18.79 -45.82
C HIS A 477 -7.06 20.32 -45.88
N SER A 478 -6.34 21.09 -45.06
CA SER A 478 -6.42 22.56 -45.11
C SER A 478 -5.87 23.09 -46.44
N GLU A 479 -4.75 22.56 -46.91
CA GLU A 479 -4.16 22.92 -48.21
C GLU A 479 -5.10 22.61 -49.38
N LEU A 480 -5.76 21.45 -49.35
CA LEU A 480 -6.77 21.09 -50.36
C LEU A 480 -8.00 22.00 -50.27
N SER A 481 -8.45 22.33 -49.07
CA SER A 481 -9.57 23.25 -48.86
C SER A 481 -9.28 24.64 -49.41
N GLU A 482 -8.06 25.15 -49.20
CA GLU A 482 -7.62 26.44 -49.76
C GLU A 482 -7.56 26.42 -51.29
N LYS A 483 -7.08 25.31 -51.88
CA LYS A 483 -7.09 25.12 -53.34
C LYS A 483 -8.50 25.10 -53.91
N VAL A 484 -9.43 24.40 -53.25
CA VAL A 484 -10.85 24.39 -53.65
C VAL A 484 -11.44 25.80 -53.60
N ALA A 485 -11.24 26.53 -52.50
CA ALA A 485 -11.72 27.91 -52.38
C ALA A 485 -11.12 28.86 -53.43
N ALA A 486 -9.84 28.69 -53.79
CA ALA A 486 -9.21 29.45 -54.85
C ALA A 486 -9.81 29.14 -56.24
N LEU A 487 -10.08 27.87 -56.54
CA LEU A 487 -10.74 27.44 -57.77
C LEU A 487 -12.18 27.96 -57.85
N GLU A 488 -12.93 27.95 -56.74
CA GLU A 488 -14.28 28.51 -56.66
C GLU A 488 -14.28 30.01 -56.99
N ARG A 489 -13.36 30.79 -56.40
CA ARG A 489 -13.19 32.21 -56.75
C ARG A 489 -12.89 32.41 -58.23
N GLN A 490 -12.01 31.58 -58.80
CA GLN A 490 -11.69 31.66 -60.23
C GLN A 490 -12.92 31.35 -61.12
N ILE A 491 -13.76 30.39 -60.70
CA ILE A 491 -15.03 30.09 -61.38
C ILE A 491 -16.00 31.29 -61.27
N GLU A 492 -16.11 31.92 -60.11
CA GLU A 492 -16.94 33.12 -59.93
C GLU A 492 -16.46 34.29 -60.79
N GLU A 493 -15.14 34.56 -60.81
CA GLU A 493 -14.54 35.60 -61.65
C GLU A 493 -14.76 35.33 -63.15
N THR A 494 -14.63 34.08 -63.59
CA THR A 494 -14.88 33.70 -64.99
C THR A 494 -16.35 33.81 -65.36
N ARG A 495 -17.27 33.41 -64.47
CA ARG A 495 -18.72 33.63 -64.65
C ARG A 495 -19.07 35.12 -64.71
N ALA A 496 -18.46 35.96 -63.87
CA ALA A 496 -18.65 37.41 -63.89
C ALA A 496 -18.12 38.05 -65.19
N LYS A 497 -16.96 37.61 -65.68
CA LYS A 497 -16.43 38.02 -66.99
C LYS A 497 -17.34 37.57 -68.13
N GLU A 498 -17.88 36.35 -68.05
CA GLU A 498 -18.82 35.82 -69.04
C GLU A 498 -20.13 36.62 -69.06
N SER A 499 -20.71 36.92 -67.89
CA SER A 499 -21.93 37.73 -67.80
C SER A 499 -21.70 39.15 -68.34
N GLN A 500 -20.56 39.76 -68.02
CA GLN A 500 -20.15 41.06 -68.57
C GLN A 500 -19.99 41.00 -70.10
N ALA A 501 -19.35 39.96 -70.64
CA ALA A 501 -19.19 39.77 -72.08
C ALA A 501 -20.54 39.55 -72.79
N ARG A 502 -21.47 38.81 -72.16
CA ARG A 502 -22.85 38.64 -72.67
C ARG A 502 -23.60 39.98 -72.67
N ALA A 503 -23.48 40.78 -71.61
CA ALA A 503 -24.07 42.12 -71.53
C ALA A 503 -23.52 43.04 -72.64
N HIS A 504 -22.19 43.10 -72.81
CA HIS A 504 -21.55 43.86 -73.90
C HIS A 504 -22.03 43.41 -75.28
N ASN A 505 -22.12 42.10 -75.52
CA ASN A 505 -22.67 41.57 -76.78
C ASN A 505 -24.13 41.98 -77.02
N LYS A 506 -24.96 42.02 -75.96
CA LYS A 506 -26.34 42.50 -76.06
C LYS A 506 -26.38 43.97 -76.44
N THR A 507 -25.60 44.82 -75.79
CA THR A 507 -25.47 46.25 -76.10
C THR A 507 -25.05 46.46 -77.55
N LEU A 508 -24.01 45.76 -78.01
CA LEU A 508 -23.56 45.84 -79.41
C LEU A 508 -24.62 45.39 -80.41
N ARG A 509 -25.40 44.35 -80.10
CA ARG A 509 -26.53 43.92 -80.95
C ARG A 509 -27.63 44.99 -81.00
N ASP A 510 -27.93 45.63 -79.88
CA ASP A 510 -28.93 46.69 -79.83
C ASP A 510 -28.45 47.97 -80.52
N GLU A 511 -27.17 48.31 -80.44
CA GLU A 511 -26.52 49.37 -81.22
C GLU A 511 -26.54 49.04 -82.72
N LEU A 512 -26.22 47.80 -83.11
CA LEU A 512 -26.29 47.35 -84.49
C LEU A 512 -27.73 47.43 -85.02
N ARG A 513 -28.74 47.03 -84.25
CA ARG A 513 -30.15 47.21 -84.61
C ARG A 513 -30.51 48.68 -84.76
N LYS A 514 -30.02 49.55 -83.89
CA LYS A 514 -30.22 51.01 -84.01
C LYS A 514 -29.58 51.55 -85.29
N VAL A 515 -28.34 51.17 -85.61
CA VAL A 515 -27.64 51.56 -86.84
C VAL A 515 -28.33 50.99 -88.09
N GLN A 516 -28.79 49.73 -88.05
CA GLN A 516 -29.57 49.14 -89.13
C GLN A 516 -30.91 49.84 -89.30
N SER A 517 -31.58 50.20 -88.21
CA SER A 517 -32.84 50.93 -88.27
C SER A 517 -32.65 52.36 -88.79
N SER A 518 -31.54 53.04 -88.45
CA SER A 518 -31.21 54.35 -88.99
C SER A 518 -30.77 54.28 -90.46
N ALA A 519 -30.03 53.23 -90.85
CA ALA A 519 -29.71 52.95 -92.25
C ALA A 519 -30.96 52.63 -93.07
N ALA A 520 -31.88 51.81 -92.55
CA ALA A 520 -33.15 51.51 -93.19
C ALA A 520 -34.06 52.75 -93.28
N LEU A 521 -34.01 53.67 -92.31
CA LEU A 521 -34.71 54.95 -92.37
C LEU A 521 -34.14 55.85 -93.48
N LEU A 522 -32.81 55.86 -93.65
CA LEU A 522 -32.12 56.58 -94.73
C LEU A 522 -32.38 55.97 -96.11
N GLU A 523 -32.55 54.65 -96.19
CA GLU A 523 -32.90 53.93 -97.42
C GLU A 523 -34.37 54.14 -97.80
N ARG A 524 -35.28 54.25 -96.81
CA ARG A 524 -36.71 54.55 -97.01
C ARG A 524 -36.99 56.00 -97.41
N GLN A 525 -36.00 56.89 -97.32
CA GLN A 525 -36.07 58.29 -97.81
C GLN A 525 -35.54 58.48 -99.23
N ARG A 526 -35.10 57.44 -99.94
CA ARG A 526 -34.65 57.54 -101.34
C ARG A 526 -35.60 56.81 -102.29
N ASN A 527 -36.10 57.56 -103.28
CA ASN A 527 -37.04 57.13 -104.31
C ASN A 527 -36.60 55.83 -105.05
N PRO A 528 -37.56 55.02 -105.55
CA PRO A 528 -37.28 53.89 -106.40
C PRO A 528 -37.05 54.36 -107.85
N GLY A 529 -35.95 53.92 -108.45
CA GLY A 529 -35.76 53.97 -109.90
C GLY A 529 -34.59 54.83 -110.36
N VAL A 530 -33.91 54.29 -111.38
CA VAL A 530 -32.79 54.84 -112.16
C VAL A 530 -31.42 54.51 -111.59
N GLY A 531 -30.79 53.51 -112.22
CA GLY A 531 -29.43 53.07 -111.92
C GLY A 531 -28.33 53.79 -112.68
N TYR A 532 -27.16 53.17 -112.62
CA TYR A 532 -25.98 53.34 -113.46
C TYR A 532 -25.20 54.66 -113.37
N TRP A 533 -24.12 54.62 -112.58
CA TRP A 533 -22.75 55.00 -112.99
C TRP A 533 -21.83 53.97 -112.32
N GLY A 534 -21.17 53.04 -113.03
CA GLY A 534 -20.13 53.34 -114.01
C GLY A 534 -18.88 53.77 -113.23
N SER A 535 -18.13 52.84 -112.66
CA SER A 535 -16.98 52.18 -113.30
C SER A 535 -15.76 53.09 -113.46
N THR A 536 -14.65 52.56 -112.95
CA THR A 536 -13.29 52.61 -113.54
C THR A 536 -12.47 53.91 -113.50
N ARG A 537 -11.38 53.81 -112.72
CA ARG A 537 -9.99 53.70 -113.22
C ARG A 537 -9.20 55.00 -113.43
N SER A 538 -8.13 55.14 -112.65
CA SER A 538 -6.74 55.37 -113.11
C SER A 538 -5.87 55.26 -111.84
N GLU A 539 -5.03 54.26 -111.59
CA GLU A 539 -3.94 53.67 -112.39
C GLU A 539 -2.83 54.69 -112.70
N SER A 540 -1.80 54.69 -111.84
CA SER A 540 -0.37 54.85 -112.15
C SER A 540 0.42 54.79 -110.83
N VAL A 541 1.66 54.30 -110.69
CA VAL A 541 2.61 53.47 -111.44
C VAL A 541 3.82 53.30 -110.49
N ALA A 542 4.49 52.15 -110.59
CA ALA A 542 5.87 51.82 -110.16
C ALA A 542 6.17 51.79 -108.63
N GLU A 543 6.60 50.70 -107.98
CA GLU A 543 7.50 49.57 -108.28
C GLU A 543 8.88 49.68 -107.58
N ASN A 544 9.23 48.57 -106.93
CA ASN A 544 10.56 48.08 -106.54
C ASN A 544 11.42 48.86 -105.53
N GLN A 545 11.33 48.46 -104.24
CA GLN A 545 12.25 47.51 -103.58
C GLN A 545 11.92 47.41 -102.07
N ARG A 546 11.76 46.18 -101.56
CA ARG A 546 11.54 45.83 -100.13
C ARG A 546 12.84 45.29 -99.52
N PRO A 547 13.09 45.55 -98.22
CA PRO A 547 13.04 44.47 -97.21
C PRO A 547 12.41 44.97 -95.89
N GLY A 548 11.95 44.15 -94.94
CA GLY A 548 11.96 42.70 -94.79
C GLY A 548 11.23 42.28 -93.49
N SER A 549 11.35 40.99 -93.18
CA SER A 549 11.21 40.38 -91.84
C SER A 549 9.78 39.97 -91.37
N PRO A 550 9.64 38.90 -90.57
CA PRO A 550 9.08 37.65 -91.09
C PRO A 550 8.04 36.93 -90.18
N ALA A 551 7.56 35.79 -90.72
CA ALA A 551 7.20 34.52 -90.06
C ALA A 551 5.87 34.40 -89.28
N LEU A 552 5.12 33.30 -89.29
CA LEU A 552 5.13 32.00 -90.03
C LEU A 552 3.84 31.25 -89.61
N SER A 553 3.24 30.48 -90.55
CA SER A 553 2.37 29.26 -90.39
C SER A 553 1.16 29.28 -89.42
N GLY A 554 -0.05 28.77 -89.73
CA GLY A 554 -0.45 27.71 -90.66
C GLY A 554 -1.99 27.60 -90.76
N VAL A 555 -2.43 26.74 -91.68
CA VAL A 555 -3.75 26.61 -92.34
C VAL A 555 -4.50 25.38 -91.75
N PRO A 556 -5.79 25.03 -92.05
CA PRO A 556 -7.04 25.79 -92.20
C PRO A 556 -8.24 25.29 -91.35
N SER A 557 -9.29 26.12 -91.39
CA SER A 557 -10.76 25.91 -91.37
C SER A 557 -11.44 24.52 -91.54
N ARG A 558 -12.55 24.42 -90.77
CA ARG A 558 -13.96 24.01 -91.12
C ARG A 558 -14.35 22.52 -91.22
N VAL A 559 -15.32 22.12 -90.39
CA VAL A 559 -16.78 21.87 -90.64
C VAL A 559 -17.32 21.01 -89.48
N SER A 560 -18.54 21.27 -88.94
CA SER A 560 -19.58 20.24 -88.67
C SER A 560 -20.68 20.65 -87.67
N SER A 561 -21.91 20.23 -87.99
CA SER A 561 -23.01 19.77 -87.12
C SER A 561 -23.88 18.80 -87.96
N PRO A 562 -24.73 17.87 -87.41
CA PRO A 562 -25.40 17.85 -86.09
C PRO A 562 -25.58 16.47 -85.34
N GLN A 563 -26.20 16.50 -84.14
CA GLN A 563 -26.96 15.46 -83.37
C GLN A 563 -26.28 14.68 -82.18
N PRO A 564 -26.99 13.97 -81.24
CA PRO A 564 -27.46 14.48 -79.91
C PRO A 564 -27.12 13.63 -78.62
N ALA A 565 -27.26 14.28 -77.45
CA ALA A 565 -27.77 13.86 -76.10
C ALA A 565 -27.09 12.80 -75.14
N MET A 566 -26.41 13.31 -74.07
CA MET A 566 -26.53 13.21 -72.56
C MET A 566 -27.14 11.98 -71.81
N PRO A 567 -26.96 11.78 -70.45
CA PRO A 567 -26.63 12.69 -69.29
C PRO A 567 -25.56 12.16 -68.24
N PRO A 568 -25.15 12.84 -67.11
CA PRO A 568 -25.93 13.73 -66.21
C PRO A 568 -25.28 14.97 -65.52
N ALA A 569 -26.19 15.73 -64.89
CA ALA A 569 -26.15 16.50 -63.63
C ALA A 569 -25.32 17.79 -63.47
N SER A 570 -26.05 18.92 -63.37
CA SER A 570 -25.71 20.07 -62.53
C SER A 570 -26.99 20.73 -61.99
N PRO A 571 -26.92 21.40 -60.83
CA PRO A 571 -27.78 22.54 -60.53
C PRO A 571 -26.91 23.80 -60.35
N SER A 572 -27.21 24.83 -61.12
CA SER A 572 -26.69 26.19 -60.96
C SER A 572 -27.85 27.15 -60.71
N ASN A 573 -27.61 28.07 -59.76
CA ASN A 573 -28.42 29.24 -59.44
C ASN A 573 -28.92 29.99 -60.67
N ASP A 574 -30.22 30.26 -60.71
CA ASP A 574 -30.86 31.35 -61.41
C ASP A 574 -32.12 31.71 -60.61
N GLU A 575 -32.24 32.94 -60.11
CA GLU A 575 -33.53 33.60 -59.82
C GLU A 575 -33.29 35.09 -59.47
N GLU A 576 -32.91 35.86 -60.49
CA GLU A 576 -33.15 37.31 -60.49
C GLU A 576 -34.65 37.52 -60.72
N VAL A 577 -35.40 37.65 -59.62
CA VAL A 577 -36.87 37.71 -59.59
C VAL A 577 -37.37 38.91 -60.40
N ASN A 578 -38.15 38.65 -61.44
CA ASN A 578 -38.83 39.66 -62.27
C ASN A 578 -39.81 40.50 -61.42
N LEU A 579 -39.35 41.65 -60.92
CA LEU A 579 -40.14 42.58 -60.10
C LEU A 579 -41.40 43.10 -60.82
N GLU A 580 -41.37 43.16 -62.15
CA GLU A 580 -42.51 43.58 -62.98
C GLU A 580 -43.65 42.54 -63.00
N TYR A 581 -43.31 41.26 -62.98
CA TYR A 581 -44.31 40.18 -62.86
C TYR A 581 -44.94 40.19 -61.47
N LEU A 582 -44.14 40.32 -60.42
CA LEU A 582 -44.63 40.41 -59.05
C LEU A 582 -45.55 41.63 -58.86
N ARG A 583 -45.21 42.78 -59.45
CA ARG A 583 -46.03 44.00 -59.44
C ARG A 583 -47.41 43.79 -60.08
N ASN A 584 -47.47 43.15 -61.24
CA ASN A 584 -48.73 42.89 -61.95
C ASN A 584 -49.60 41.87 -61.21
N VAL A 585 -48.99 40.83 -60.65
CA VAL A 585 -49.69 39.83 -59.82
C VAL A 585 -50.28 40.51 -58.58
N ILE A 586 -49.50 41.31 -57.85
CA ILE A 586 -49.99 42.03 -56.65
C ILE A 586 -51.16 42.98 -57.01
N LEU A 587 -51.08 43.69 -58.14
CA LEU A 587 -52.18 44.56 -58.62
C LEU A 587 -53.46 43.77 -58.94
N GLN A 588 -53.34 42.63 -59.61
CA GLN A 588 -54.48 41.76 -59.95
C GLN A 588 -55.17 41.19 -58.70
N PHE A 589 -54.41 40.89 -57.65
CA PHE A 589 -54.96 40.44 -56.37
C PHE A 589 -55.62 41.57 -55.54
N LEU A 590 -55.25 42.84 -55.77
CA LEU A 590 -55.89 43.99 -55.14
C LEU A 590 -57.19 44.42 -55.84
N GLU A 591 -57.33 44.13 -57.14
CA GLU A 591 -58.51 44.45 -57.94
C GLU A 591 -59.74 43.60 -57.53
N HIS A 592 -59.54 42.33 -57.18
CA HIS A 592 -60.60 41.44 -56.70
C HIS A 592 -60.66 41.39 -55.17
N LYS A 593 -61.72 41.98 -54.59
CA LYS A 593 -61.86 42.14 -53.14
C LYS A 593 -61.80 40.82 -52.35
N GLU A 594 -62.18 39.72 -52.96
CA GLU A 594 -62.29 38.38 -52.37
C GLU A 594 -60.94 37.64 -52.29
N MET A 595 -59.94 38.08 -53.08
CA MET A 595 -58.64 37.40 -53.21
C MET A 595 -57.55 38.03 -52.32
N ARG A 596 -57.86 39.15 -51.68
CA ARG A 596 -56.96 39.91 -50.78
C ARG A 596 -56.43 39.10 -49.57
N PRO A 597 -57.20 38.21 -48.92
CA PRO A 597 -56.68 37.38 -47.81
C PRO A 597 -55.56 36.42 -48.26
N ASN A 598 -55.64 35.93 -49.50
CA ASN A 598 -54.64 35.04 -50.07
C ASN A 598 -53.34 35.80 -50.41
N LEU A 599 -53.45 37.05 -50.87
CA LEU A 599 -52.29 37.92 -51.09
C LEU A 599 -51.54 38.23 -49.79
N ILE A 600 -52.25 38.49 -48.68
CA ILE A 600 -51.62 38.71 -47.37
C ILE A 600 -50.87 37.46 -46.90
N ARG A 601 -51.42 36.27 -47.16
CA ARG A 601 -50.76 35.00 -46.82
C ARG A 601 -49.48 34.78 -47.62
N VAL A 602 -49.49 35.11 -48.91
CA VAL A 602 -48.30 34.99 -49.77
C VAL A 602 -47.24 36.04 -49.42
N LEU A 603 -47.64 37.30 -49.20
CA LEU A 603 -46.73 38.37 -48.78
C LEU A 603 -46.15 38.14 -47.38
N SER A 604 -46.92 37.53 -46.45
CA SER A 604 -46.41 37.15 -45.13
C SER A 604 -45.27 36.14 -45.19
N ILE A 605 -45.27 35.26 -46.20
CA ILE A 605 -44.22 34.25 -46.40
C ILE A 605 -43.02 34.89 -47.09
N ILE A 606 -43.24 35.75 -48.08
CA ILE A 606 -42.15 36.38 -48.84
C ILE A 606 -41.43 37.47 -48.02
N LEU A 607 -42.18 38.31 -47.29
CA LEU A 607 -41.66 39.44 -46.50
C LEU A 607 -41.50 39.13 -45.00
N HIS A 608 -41.68 37.86 -44.60
CA HIS A 608 -41.44 37.35 -43.24
C HIS A 608 -42.15 38.13 -42.13
N PHE A 609 -43.46 38.37 -42.28
CA PHE A 609 -44.25 39.05 -41.25
C PHE A 609 -44.36 38.23 -39.97
N THR A 610 -44.40 38.93 -38.83
CA THR A 610 -44.67 38.26 -37.56
C THR A 610 -46.13 37.77 -37.49
N PRO A 611 -46.42 36.72 -36.70
CA PRO A 611 -47.78 36.18 -36.56
C PRO A 611 -48.79 37.19 -35.99
N GLN A 612 -48.34 38.27 -35.35
CA GLN A 612 -49.20 39.35 -34.85
C GLN A 612 -49.56 40.35 -35.97
N GLU A 613 -48.60 40.70 -36.83
CA GLU A 613 -48.82 41.58 -38.00
C GLU A 613 -49.76 40.94 -39.01
N THR A 614 -49.55 39.65 -39.29
CA THR A 614 -50.41 38.86 -40.19
C THR A 614 -51.85 38.80 -39.69
N ARG A 615 -52.06 38.59 -38.38
CA ARG A 615 -53.39 38.61 -37.76
C ARG A 615 -54.05 39.99 -37.82
N ARG A 616 -53.28 41.07 -37.63
CA ARG A 616 -53.78 42.46 -37.72
C ARG A 616 -54.20 42.85 -39.15
N LEU A 617 -53.48 42.39 -40.16
CA LEU A 617 -53.76 42.67 -41.57
C LEU A 617 -54.96 41.88 -42.10
N ILE A 618 -55.07 40.59 -41.73
CA ILE A 618 -56.23 39.75 -42.09
C ILE A 618 -57.52 40.29 -41.47
N ALA A 619 -57.48 40.87 -40.27
CA ALA A 619 -58.66 41.44 -39.61
C ALA A 619 -59.19 42.76 -40.23
N LYS A 620 -58.46 43.35 -41.18
CA LYS A 620 -58.82 44.63 -41.84
C LYS A 620 -59.25 44.47 -43.31
N VAL A 621 -59.14 43.25 -43.87
CA VAL A 621 -59.54 42.90 -45.25
C VAL A 621 -60.88 42.21 -45.24
#